data_AF-A0A1F4RQ34-F1
#
_entry.id   AF-A0A1F4RQ34-F1
#
_cell.length_a   1.000
_cell.length_b   1.000
_cell.length_c   1.000
_cell.angle_alpha   90.00
_cell.angle_beta   90.00
_cell.angle_gamma   90.00
#
_symmetry.space_group_name_H-M   'P 1'
#
loop_
_entity.id
_entity.type
_entity.pdbx_description
1 polymer ?
#
loop_
_entity_poly.entity_id
_entity_poly.type
_entity_poly.pdbx_seq_one_letter_code
_entity_poly.pdbx_strand_id
1 'polypeptide(L)'
;MKTSAIIILLCACTIVFAQPGPGPGPGRGAGQGQGPGPRNVDDQIKSLKKDLSLSDEQVEKVKTILEEQRKEMDALRDQERDEREAMFEKFRDIHEKSDKRIMELLTEEEKEKYAKIVQDRSTRRDGRQGRPGRGDRPRW
;
A
#
# COMPACT_ATOMS: atom_id res chain seq x y z
N MET A 1 38.05 31.20 -31.22
CA MET A 1 38.28 31.41 -32.67
C MET A 1 39.56 30.69 -33.07
N LYS A 2 39.46 29.79 -34.06
CA LYS A 2 40.48 29.09 -34.88
C LYS A 2 39.80 27.78 -35.38
N THR A 3 38.95 27.78 -36.43
CA THR A 3 39.26 27.48 -37.86
C THR A 3 40.03 26.16 -38.03
N SER A 4 39.69 25.12 -38.80
CA SER A 4 38.77 24.87 -39.94
C SER A 4 38.62 23.33 -40.15
N ALA A 5 37.43 22.79 -40.47
CA ALA A 5 36.98 22.21 -41.76
C ALA A 5 37.87 21.11 -42.43
N ILE A 6 37.47 19.82 -42.42
CA ILE A 6 36.74 19.01 -43.47
C ILE A 6 37.61 18.56 -44.67
N ILE A 7 37.62 17.24 -44.96
CA ILE A 7 37.59 16.51 -46.28
C ILE A 7 37.65 14.99 -45.94
N ILE A 8 36.54 14.23 -45.94
CA ILE A 8 35.92 13.44 -47.03
C ILE A 8 36.88 12.44 -47.70
N LEU A 9 36.62 11.13 -47.57
CA LEU A 9 36.18 10.21 -48.66
C LEU A 9 36.55 8.72 -48.40
N LEU A 10 35.53 7.85 -48.54
CA LEU A 10 35.52 6.41 -48.86
C LEU A 10 36.62 5.45 -48.36
N CYS A 11 36.20 4.36 -47.70
CA CYS A 11 36.16 3.03 -48.34
C CYS A 11 35.42 2.01 -47.47
N ALA A 12 34.55 1.22 -48.09
CA ALA A 12 33.78 0.14 -47.48
C ALA A 12 34.65 -1.10 -47.22
N CYS A 13 34.47 -1.76 -46.09
CA CYS A 13 34.56 -3.23 -45.99
C CYS A 13 33.85 -3.72 -44.73
N THR A 14 32.96 -4.68 -44.99
CA THR A 14 32.19 -5.52 -44.07
C THR A 14 33.04 -6.21 -43.00
N ILE A 15 32.53 -6.29 -41.77
CA ILE A 15 32.03 -7.55 -41.16
C ILE A 15 31.20 -7.14 -39.94
N VAL A 16 29.96 -7.62 -39.90
CA VAL A 16 29.15 -7.68 -38.68
C VAL A 16 29.83 -8.67 -37.73
N PHE A 17 30.55 -8.15 -36.74
CA PHE A 17 30.78 -8.86 -35.49
C PHE A 17 29.86 -8.22 -34.46
N ALA A 18 28.76 -8.92 -34.16
CA ALA A 18 27.95 -8.64 -33.00
C ALA A 18 28.86 -8.69 -31.77
N GLN A 19 29.16 -7.54 -31.17
CA GLN A 19 29.81 -7.52 -29.87
C GLN A 19 28.75 -7.99 -28.86
N PRO A 20 28.94 -9.12 -28.16
CA PRO A 20 28.07 -9.48 -27.06
C PRO A 20 28.10 -8.33 -26.07
N GLY A 21 26.94 -7.69 -25.92
CA GLY A 21 26.72 -6.59 -24.99
C GLY A 21 27.13 -6.97 -23.56
N PRO A 22 27.31 -5.97 -22.70
CA PRO A 22 27.84 -6.15 -21.36
C PRO A 22 27.05 -7.22 -20.62
N GLY A 23 27.78 -8.13 -19.99
CA GLY A 23 27.27 -9.31 -19.31
C GLY A 23 26.17 -9.01 -18.28
N PRO A 24 25.46 -10.05 -17.83
CA PRO A 24 24.40 -9.91 -16.87
C PRO A 24 24.94 -9.26 -15.59
N GLY A 25 24.60 -7.99 -15.41
CA GLY A 25 24.77 -7.30 -14.14
C GLY A 25 24.03 -8.04 -13.04
N PRO A 26 24.38 -7.81 -11.76
CA PRO A 26 23.69 -8.42 -10.64
C PRO A 26 22.19 -8.13 -10.79
N GLY A 27 21.41 -9.20 -10.85
CA GLY A 27 19.96 -9.13 -11.00
C GLY A 27 19.40 -8.19 -9.95
N ARG A 28 18.97 -7.00 -10.39
CA ARG A 28 17.98 -6.21 -9.66
C ARG A 28 16.71 -7.06 -9.66
N GLY A 29 16.57 -7.89 -8.63
CA GLY A 29 15.30 -8.46 -8.23
C GLY A 29 14.33 -7.31 -7.97
N ALA A 30 13.60 -6.94 -9.02
CA ALA A 30 12.57 -5.93 -8.96
C ALA A 30 11.46 -6.42 -8.04
N GLY A 31 11.30 -5.73 -6.90
CA GLY A 31 10.06 -5.66 -6.15
C GLY A 31 9.69 -6.93 -5.39
N GLN A 32 10.44 -7.24 -4.34
CA GLN A 32 9.82 -7.89 -3.19
C GLN A 32 8.62 -7.03 -2.79
N GLY A 33 7.42 -7.62 -2.81
CA GLY A 33 6.15 -6.95 -2.55
C GLY A 33 6.11 -6.34 -1.16
N GLN A 34 6.73 -5.17 -1.00
CA GLN A 34 6.54 -4.28 0.13
C GLN A 34 5.23 -3.56 -0.13
N GLY A 35 4.12 -4.27 0.04
CA GLY A 35 2.90 -3.59 0.46
C GLY A 35 3.24 -2.78 1.72
N PRO A 36 2.57 -1.64 1.97
CA PRO A 36 2.79 -0.90 3.22
C PRO A 36 2.72 -1.90 4.37
N GLY A 37 3.79 -1.99 5.16
CA GLY A 37 3.81 -2.83 6.35
C GLY A 37 2.61 -2.53 7.26
N PRO A 38 2.31 -3.39 8.24
CA PRO A 38 1.21 -3.15 9.17
C PRO A 38 1.32 -1.71 9.71
N ARG A 39 0.31 -0.88 9.40
CA ARG A 39 0.29 0.51 9.86
C ARG A 39 0.30 0.50 11.39
N ASN A 40 1.25 1.21 11.98
CA ASN A 40 1.24 1.43 13.41
C ASN A 40 0.05 2.33 13.79
N VAL A 41 -0.50 2.14 15.00
CA VAL A 41 -1.60 2.97 15.53
C VAL A 41 -1.20 4.44 15.51
N ASP A 42 0.06 4.75 15.84
CA ASP A 42 0.59 6.12 15.85
C ASP A 42 0.56 6.77 14.46
N ASP A 43 0.75 6.02 13.37
CA ASP A 43 0.69 6.57 12.01
C ASP A 43 -0.76 6.77 11.55
N GLN A 44 -1.64 5.87 11.98
CA GLN A 44 -3.07 5.99 11.71
C GLN A 44 -3.65 7.22 12.42
N ILE A 45 -3.33 7.44 13.70
CA ILE A 45 -3.83 8.60 14.44
C ILE A 45 -3.25 9.90 13.90
N LYS A 46 -1.97 9.94 13.49
CA LYS A 46 -1.39 11.12 12.82
C LYS A 46 -2.14 11.49 11.54
N SER A 47 -2.51 10.48 10.75
CA SER A 47 -3.28 10.69 9.52
C SER A 47 -4.68 11.22 9.83
N LEU A 48 -5.39 10.59 10.76
CA LEU A 48 -6.73 11.02 11.16
C LEU A 48 -6.74 12.42 11.78
N LYS A 49 -5.77 12.75 12.64
CA LYS A 49 -5.61 14.10 13.21
C LYS A 49 -5.46 15.15 12.11
N LYS A 50 -4.66 14.85 11.08
CA LYS A 50 -4.46 15.77 9.95
C LYS A 50 -5.70 15.90 9.06
N ASP A 51 -6.34 14.77 8.73
CA ASP A 51 -7.43 14.75 7.75
C ASP A 51 -8.74 15.29 8.33
N LEU A 52 -8.96 15.09 9.64
CA LEU A 52 -10.16 15.52 10.34
C LEU A 52 -9.96 16.79 11.17
N SER A 53 -8.70 17.23 11.39
CA SER A 53 -8.35 18.34 12.30
C SER A 53 -8.74 18.08 13.76
N LEU A 54 -8.57 16.83 14.23
CA LEU A 54 -8.96 16.41 15.58
C LEU A 54 -8.28 17.22 16.68
N SER A 55 -9.04 17.54 17.73
CA SER A 55 -8.51 18.07 19.00
C SER A 55 -7.63 17.03 19.73
N ASP A 56 -6.80 17.48 20.66
CA ASP A 56 -5.93 16.59 21.43
C ASP A 56 -6.73 15.58 22.27
N GLU A 57 -7.87 15.99 22.84
CA GLU A 57 -8.76 15.08 23.58
C GLU A 57 -9.39 14.01 22.67
N GLN A 58 -9.82 14.38 21.46
CA GLN A 58 -10.33 13.41 20.48
C GLN A 58 -9.22 12.45 20.04
N VAL A 59 -7.99 12.95 19.87
CA VAL A 59 -6.82 12.15 19.49
C VAL A 59 -6.54 11.06 20.52
N GLU A 60 -6.55 11.38 21.81
CA GLU A 60 -6.35 10.39 22.88
C GLU A 60 -7.44 9.32 22.88
N LYS A 61 -8.71 9.72 22.78
CA LYS A 61 -9.84 8.76 22.75
C LYS A 61 -9.80 7.86 21.51
N VAL A 62 -9.52 8.42 20.34
CA VAL A 62 -9.39 7.65 19.09
C VAL A 62 -8.18 6.71 19.17
N LYS A 63 -7.05 7.15 19.76
CA LYS A 63 -5.88 6.29 19.96
C LYS A 63 -6.25 5.04 20.77
N THR A 64 -6.94 5.21 21.88
CA THR A 64 -7.41 4.07 22.72
C THR A 64 -8.27 3.09 21.92
N ILE A 65 -9.23 3.59 21.12
CA ILE A 65 -10.08 2.73 20.27
C ILE A 65 -9.22 1.96 19.26
N LEU A 66 -8.25 2.61 18.63
CA LEU A 66 -7.38 1.96 17.63
C LEU A 66 -6.42 0.93 18.25
N GLU A 67 -5.95 1.16 19.47
CA GLU A 67 -5.15 0.19 20.23
C GLU A 67 -5.97 -1.05 20.61
N GLU A 68 -7.20 -0.86 21.07
CA GLU A 68 -8.15 -1.95 21.34
C GLU A 68 -8.46 -2.74 20.07
N GLN A 69 -8.79 -2.06 18.98
CA GLN A 69 -8.99 -2.69 17.66
C GLN A 69 -7.77 -3.54 17.28
N ARG A 70 -6.56 -3.01 17.42
CA ARG A 70 -5.32 -3.74 17.10
C ARG A 70 -5.18 -5.00 17.96
N LYS A 71 -5.42 -4.90 19.27
CA LYS A 71 -5.37 -6.05 20.18
C LYS A 71 -6.39 -7.12 19.82
N GLU A 72 -7.62 -6.73 19.51
CA GLU A 72 -8.67 -7.67 19.07
C GLU A 72 -8.30 -8.36 17.75
N MET A 73 -7.74 -7.60 16.79
CA MET A 73 -7.27 -8.17 15.54
C MET A 73 -6.11 -9.15 15.75
N ASP A 74 -5.14 -8.82 16.60
CA ASP A 74 -3.99 -9.68 16.89
C ASP A 74 -4.46 -10.97 17.59
N ALA A 75 -5.35 -10.87 18.58
CA ALA A 75 -5.93 -12.04 19.26
C ALA A 75 -6.73 -12.93 18.30
N LEU A 76 -7.52 -12.33 17.41
CA LEU A 76 -8.27 -13.07 16.40
C LEU A 76 -7.34 -13.82 15.43
N ARG A 77 -6.22 -13.22 15.03
CA ARG A 77 -5.22 -13.89 14.18
C ARG A 77 -4.62 -15.11 14.87
N ASP A 78 -4.37 -15.03 16.18
CA ASP A 78 -3.78 -16.12 16.92
C ASP A 78 -4.77 -17.28 17.13
N GLN A 79 -6.06 -16.96 17.30
CA GLN A 79 -7.14 -17.94 17.53
C GLN A 79 -7.63 -18.65 16.26
N GLU A 80 -7.79 -17.92 15.15
CA GLU A 80 -8.52 -18.36 13.95
C GLU A 80 -7.59 -18.53 12.72
N ARG A 81 -6.39 -19.09 12.94
CA ARG A 81 -5.35 -19.16 11.90
C ARG A 81 -5.77 -19.95 10.66
N ASP A 82 -6.63 -20.94 10.83
CA ASP A 82 -7.00 -21.89 9.76
C ASP A 82 -8.34 -21.52 9.08
N GLU A 83 -9.18 -20.68 9.70
CA GLU A 83 -10.51 -20.30 9.20
C GLU A 83 -10.51 -18.92 8.53
N ARG A 84 -9.83 -18.81 7.37
CA ARG A 84 -9.63 -17.51 6.70
C ARG A 84 -10.92 -16.74 6.40
N GLU A 85 -12.00 -17.42 6.04
CA GLU A 85 -13.27 -16.79 5.67
C GLU A 85 -14.00 -16.23 6.90
N ALA A 86 -14.13 -17.04 7.96
CA ALA A 86 -14.67 -16.60 9.25
C ALA A 86 -13.82 -15.47 9.88
N MET A 87 -12.50 -15.55 9.73
CA MET A 87 -11.58 -14.50 10.19
C MET A 87 -11.83 -13.18 9.43
N PHE A 88 -12.13 -13.21 8.14
CA PHE A 88 -12.41 -12.00 7.35
C PHE A 88 -13.66 -11.27 7.85
N GLU A 89 -14.75 -12.00 8.08
CA GLU A 89 -15.98 -11.42 8.62
C GLU A 89 -15.76 -10.81 10.01
N LYS A 90 -15.08 -11.55 10.90
CA LYS A 90 -14.73 -11.05 12.23
C LYS A 90 -13.83 -9.80 12.18
N PHE A 91 -12.88 -9.72 11.24
CA PHE A 91 -12.12 -8.48 11.03
C PHE A 91 -12.99 -7.32 10.57
N ARG A 92 -13.93 -7.58 9.65
CA ARG A 92 -14.87 -6.54 9.21
C ARG A 92 -15.66 -6.01 10.39
N ASP A 93 -16.19 -6.88 11.23
CA ASP A 93 -16.95 -6.50 12.42
C ASP A 93 -16.11 -5.69 13.42
N ILE A 94 -14.86 -6.08 13.69
CA ILE A 94 -13.93 -5.32 14.55
C ILE A 94 -13.70 -3.91 14.00
N HIS A 95 -13.50 -3.79 12.69
CA HIS A 95 -13.36 -2.48 12.05
C HIS A 95 -14.64 -1.64 12.14
N GLU A 96 -15.80 -2.21 11.82
CA GLU A 96 -17.08 -1.50 11.88
C GLU A 96 -17.41 -1.01 13.29
N LYS A 97 -17.16 -1.84 14.32
CA LYS A 97 -17.34 -1.45 15.73
C LYS A 97 -16.43 -0.28 16.10
N SER A 98 -15.17 -0.32 15.67
CA SER A 98 -14.21 0.74 15.93
C SER A 98 -14.58 2.03 15.21
N ASP A 99 -15.00 1.94 13.94
CA ASP A 99 -15.45 3.07 13.14
C ASP A 99 -16.68 3.76 13.75
N LYS A 100 -17.64 3.00 14.28
CA LYS A 100 -18.80 3.54 15.01
C LYS A 100 -18.38 4.31 16.26
N ARG A 101 -17.52 3.72 17.09
CA ARG A 101 -16.99 4.39 18.31
C ARG A 101 -16.21 5.66 17.98
N ILE A 102 -15.46 5.67 16.87
CA ILE A 102 -14.79 6.89 16.41
C ILE A 102 -15.81 7.94 16.00
N MET A 103 -16.83 7.60 15.20
CA MET A 103 -17.87 8.54 14.75
C MET A 103 -18.63 9.20 15.91
N GLU A 104 -18.83 8.51 17.03
CA GLU A 104 -19.46 9.06 18.23
C GLU A 104 -18.64 10.19 18.90
N LEU A 105 -17.33 10.24 18.64
CA LEU A 105 -16.41 11.26 19.16
C LEU A 105 -16.21 12.46 18.23
N LEU A 106 -16.73 12.37 17.00
CA LEU A 106 -16.54 13.37 15.97
C LEU A 106 -17.70 14.37 15.93
N THR A 107 -17.40 15.60 15.56
CA THR A 107 -18.40 16.59 15.15
C THR A 107 -19.03 16.21 13.80
N GLU A 108 -20.14 16.84 13.45
CA GLU A 108 -20.86 16.49 12.21
C GLU A 108 -20.01 16.70 10.95
N GLU A 109 -19.24 17.79 10.90
CA GLU A 109 -18.32 18.07 9.78
C GLU A 109 -17.18 17.04 9.68
N GLU A 110 -16.67 16.57 10.82
CA GLU A 110 -15.63 15.55 10.87
C GLU A 110 -16.17 14.17 10.47
N LYS A 111 -17.42 13.84 10.84
CA LYS A 111 -18.07 12.57 10.45
C LYS A 111 -18.19 12.45 8.94
N GLU A 112 -18.55 13.53 8.23
CA GLU A 112 -18.64 13.49 6.76
C GLU A 112 -17.29 13.16 6.11
N LYS A 113 -16.20 13.75 6.62
CA LYS A 113 -14.84 13.45 6.14
C LYS A 113 -14.45 12.02 6.51
N TYR A 114 -14.77 11.57 7.71
CA TYR A 114 -14.48 10.22 8.17
C TYR A 114 -15.21 9.16 7.33
N ALA A 115 -16.48 9.38 7.02
CA ALA A 115 -17.27 8.49 6.16
C ALA A 115 -16.62 8.30 4.78
N LYS A 116 -16.07 9.37 4.19
CA LYS A 116 -15.32 9.29 2.93
C LYS A 116 -14.03 8.47 3.07
N ILE A 117 -13.30 8.64 4.18
CA ILE A 117 -12.09 7.84 4.47
C ILE A 117 -12.44 6.35 4.61
N VAL A 118 -13.52 6.02 5.30
CA VAL A 118 -14.01 4.64 5.46
C VAL A 118 -14.45 4.06 4.11
N GLN A 119 -15.19 4.82 3.31
CA GLN A 119 -15.65 4.40 1.98
C GLN A 119 -14.48 4.15 1.01
N ASP A 120 -13.47 5.01 0.98
CA ASP A 120 -12.26 4.81 0.16
C ASP A 120 -11.50 3.57 0.60
N ARG A 121 -11.43 3.31 1.92
CA ARG A 121 -10.82 2.09 2.47
C ARG A 121 -11.56 0.83 2.00
N SER A 122 -12.89 0.84 2.01
CA SER A 122 -13.71 -0.28 1.52
C SER A 122 -13.50 -0.50 0.02
N THR A 123 -13.62 0.56 -0.79
CA THR A 123 -13.45 0.48 -2.25
C THR A 123 -12.09 -0.09 -2.64
N ARG A 124 -11.02 0.31 -1.94
CA ARG A 124 -9.66 -0.22 -2.19
C ARG A 124 -9.51 -1.68 -1.80
N ARG A 125 -10.24 -2.16 -0.79
CA ARG A 125 -10.26 -3.57 -0.37
C ARG A 125 -10.96 -4.42 -1.43
N ASP A 126 -12.07 -3.95 -1.97
CA ASP A 126 -12.86 -4.68 -2.96
C ASP A 126 -12.17 -4.70 -4.33
N GLY A 127 -11.59 -3.57 -4.74
CA GLY A 127 -10.80 -3.47 -5.98
C GLY A 127 -9.53 -4.33 -6.01
N ARG A 128 -9.03 -4.78 -4.85
CA ARG A 128 -7.93 -5.75 -4.76
C ARG A 128 -8.37 -7.20 -4.88
N GLN A 129 -9.62 -7.52 -4.55
CA GLN A 129 -10.18 -8.87 -4.70
C GLN A 129 -10.54 -9.20 -6.17
N GLY A 130 -10.70 -8.18 -7.02
CA GLY A 130 -11.03 -8.33 -8.44
C GLY A 130 -9.85 -8.46 -9.42
N ARG A 131 -8.59 -8.48 -8.97
CA ARG A 131 -7.45 -8.74 -9.87
C ARG A 131 -7.17 -10.26 -9.91
N PRO A 132 -7.29 -10.91 -11.08
CA PRO A 132 -6.79 -12.28 -11.24
C PRO A 132 -5.32 -12.28 -10.81
N GLY A 133 -4.99 -13.14 -9.85
CA GLY A 133 -3.60 -13.35 -9.46
C GLY A 133 -2.78 -13.58 -10.73
N ARG A 134 -1.59 -12.96 -10.82
CA ARG A 134 -0.58 -13.39 -11.80
C ARG A 134 -0.11 -14.80 -11.42
N GLY A 135 -0.96 -15.80 -11.61
CA GLY A 135 -0.73 -17.22 -11.36
C GLY A 135 -0.41 -18.01 -12.63
N ASP A 136 -0.68 -17.46 -13.81
CA ASP A 136 -0.33 -18.07 -15.09
C ASP A 136 0.97 -17.48 -15.64
N ARG A 137 2.10 -18.08 -15.24
CA ARG A 137 3.31 -18.05 -16.07
C ARG A 137 3.70 -19.49 -16.37
N PRO A 138 3.77 -19.91 -17.65
CA PRO A 138 4.21 -21.25 -18.00
C PRO A 138 5.61 -21.49 -17.43
N ARG A 139 5.74 -22.55 -16.64
CA ARG A 139 7.04 -23.08 -16.23
C ARG A 139 7.59 -23.83 -17.45
N TRP A 140 8.40 -23.14 -18.24
CA TRP A 140 9.24 -23.76 -19.27
C TRP A 140 10.35 -24.57 -18.60
#